data_AF-A0A6I5EHY4-F1
#
_entry.id   AF-A0A6I5EHY4-F1
#
_cell.length_a   1.000
_cell.length_b   1.000
_cell.length_c   1.000
_cell.angle_alpha   90.00
_cell.angle_beta   90.00
_cell.angle_gamma   90.00
#
_symmetry.space_group_name_H-M   'P 1'
#
loop_
_entity.id
_entity.type
_entity.pdbx_description
1 polymer ?
#
loop_
_entity_poly.entity_id
_entity_poly.type
_entity_poly.pdbx_seq_one_letter_code
_entity_poly.pdbx_strand_id
1 'polypeptide(L)'
;MSHDPGAVLFIALGLVLVAAGLVWKGRVLRPLSAKRSQAALARDRSRNLLRAADMAIAEARRRAAHDEPVVVTVGDVISVARQHYGHVSVEREQAAAALRRRYEAARCRADCVTDAFN
;
A
#
# COMPACT_ATOMS: atom_id res chain seq x y z
N MET A 1 -35.37 -21.52 44.77
CA MET A 1 -35.05 -20.13 44.38
C MET A 1 -35.93 -19.76 43.20
N SER A 2 -37.17 -19.34 43.47
CA SER A 2 -38.08 -18.84 42.44
C SER A 2 -37.54 -17.50 41.98
N HIS A 3 -37.08 -17.44 40.73
CA HIS A 3 -36.66 -16.17 40.15
C HIS A 3 -37.93 -15.37 39.87
N ASP A 4 -38.04 -14.16 40.45
CA ASP A 4 -39.14 -13.26 40.12
C ASP A 4 -39.10 -12.98 38.61
N PRO A 5 -40.15 -13.32 37.85
CA PRO A 5 -40.14 -13.21 36.39
C PRO A 5 -39.89 -11.77 35.93
N GLY A 6 -40.30 -10.78 36.75
CA GLY A 6 -39.98 -9.37 36.54
C GLY A 6 -38.48 -9.08 36.62
N ALA A 7 -37.77 -9.60 37.63
CA ALA A 7 -36.33 -9.39 37.78
C ALA A 7 -35.53 -9.99 36.62
N VAL A 8 -35.94 -11.16 36.13
CA VAL A 8 -35.32 -11.81 34.96
C VAL A 8 -35.50 -10.97 33.70
N LEU A 9 -36.69 -10.40 33.48
CA LEU A 9 -36.98 -9.51 32.35
C LEU A 9 -36.11 -8.25 32.36
N PHE A 10 -35.94 -7.61 33.53
CA PHE A 10 -35.09 -6.42 33.64
C PHE A 10 -33.61 -6.71 33.33
N ILE A 11 -33.08 -7.83 33.83
CA ILE A 11 -31.71 -8.25 33.57
C ILE A 11 -31.53 -8.57 32.08
N ALA A 12 -32.47 -9.30 31.49
CA ALA A 12 -32.45 -9.61 30.06
C ALA A 12 -32.49 -8.34 29.20
N LEU A 13 -33.35 -7.38 29.54
CA LEU A 13 -33.45 -6.11 28.82
C LEU A 13 -32.16 -5.29 28.92
N GLY A 14 -31.55 -5.23 30.12
CA GLY A 14 -30.27 -4.57 30.34
C GLY A 14 -29.15 -5.20 29.50
N LEU A 15 -29.07 -6.53 29.47
CA LEU A 15 -28.11 -7.26 28.65
C LEU A 15 -28.28 -6.98 27.15
N VAL A 16 -29.53 -6.96 26.66
CA VAL A 16 -29.82 -6.64 25.25
C VAL A 16 -29.39 -5.22 24.90
N LEU A 17 -29.67 -4.25 25.77
CA LEU A 17 -29.26 -2.85 25.56
C LEU A 17 -27.74 -2.68 25.57
N VAL A 18 -27.03 -3.34 26.48
CA VAL A 18 -25.56 -3.34 26.53
C VAL A 18 -24.98 -3.98 25.26
N ALA A 19 -25.50 -5.13 24.85
CA ALA A 19 -25.07 -5.80 23.63
C ALA A 19 -25.32 -4.92 22.38
N ALA A 20 -26.49 -4.29 22.29
CA ALA A 20 -26.82 -3.36 21.22
C ALA A 20 -25.87 -2.16 21.19
N GLY A 21 -25.57 -1.55 22.35
CA GLY A 21 -24.63 -0.44 22.47
C GLY A 21 -23.20 -0.81 22.06
N LEU A 22 -22.73 -1.99 22.45
CA LEU A 22 -21.41 -2.50 22.05
C LEU A 22 -21.34 -2.76 20.54
N VAL A 23 -22.38 -3.35 19.95
CA VAL A 23 -22.46 -3.60 18.51
C VAL A 23 -22.53 -2.29 17.73
N TRP A 24 -23.29 -1.30 18.18
CA TRP A 24 -23.37 0.01 17.54
C TRP A 24 -22.05 0.77 17.62
N LYS A 25 -21.43 0.83 18.79
CA LYS A 25 -20.11 1.47 18.97
C LYS A 25 -19.02 0.77 18.14
N GLY A 26 -19.04 -0.57 18.12
CA GLY A 26 -18.14 -1.37 17.30
C GLY A 26 -18.34 -1.13 15.81
N ARG A 27 -19.60 -1.05 15.34
CA ARG A 27 -19.95 -0.82 13.93
C ARG A 27 -19.67 0.61 13.47
N VAL A 28 -19.72 1.61 14.36
CA VAL A 28 -19.34 3.01 14.06
C VAL A 28 -17.81 3.18 13.98
N LEU A 29 -17.05 2.46 14.81
CA LEU A 29 -15.58 2.54 14.83
C LEU A 29 -14.88 1.63 13.79
N ARG A 30 -15.50 0.50 13.41
CA ARG A 30 -14.99 -0.41 12.37
C ARG A 30 -14.72 0.24 11.00
N PRO A 31 -15.62 1.07 10.42
CA PRO A 31 -15.40 1.62 9.09
C PRO A 31 -14.23 2.59 9.06
N LEU A 32 -13.94 3.30 10.16
CA LEU A 32 -12.78 4.18 10.24
C LEU A 32 -11.47 3.40 10.38
N SER A 33 -11.46 2.30 11.13
CA SER A 33 -10.28 1.42 11.25
C SER A 33 -9.96 0.73 9.93
N ALA A 34 -10.97 0.18 9.24
CA ALA A 34 -10.80 -0.48 7.94
C ALA A 34 -10.38 0.51 6.84
N LYS A 35 -10.97 1.71 6.78
CA LYS A 35 -10.54 2.75 5.83
C LYS A 35 -9.12 3.24 6.12
N ARG A 36 -8.73 3.37 7.40
CA ARG A 36 -7.36 3.74 7.78
C ARG A 36 -6.36 2.64 7.45
N SER A 37 -6.69 1.37 7.67
CA SER A 37 -5.80 0.26 7.30
C SER A 37 -5.64 0.17 5.79
N GLN A 38 -6.71 0.32 5.01
CA GLN A 38 -6.64 0.39 3.55
C GLN A 38 -5.83 1.59 3.06
N ALA A 39 -6.01 2.77 3.64
CA ALA A 39 -5.23 3.96 3.31
C ALA A 39 -3.75 3.80 3.68
N ALA A 40 -3.44 3.13 4.80
CA ALA A 40 -2.07 2.81 5.18
C ALA A 40 -1.44 1.83 4.18
N LEU A 41 -2.15 0.76 3.81
CA LEU A 41 -1.69 -0.22 2.81
C LEU A 41 -1.46 0.42 1.43
N ALA A 42 -2.32 1.35 1.00
CA ALA A 42 -2.13 2.08 -0.25
C ALA A 42 -0.89 2.99 -0.22
N ARG A 43 -0.62 3.63 0.92
CA ARG A 43 0.59 4.43 1.11
C ARG A 43 1.86 3.58 1.15
N ASP A 44 1.83 2.44 1.81
CA ASP A 44 2.97 1.54 1.85
C ASP A 44 3.24 0.92 0.49
N ARG A 45 2.20 0.54 -0.27
CA ARG A 45 2.35 0.09 -1.66
C ARG A 45 3.01 1.16 -2.53
N SER A 46 2.57 2.42 -2.47
CA SER A 46 3.19 3.49 -3.26
C SER A 46 4.64 3.79 -2.83
N ARG A 47 4.96 3.73 -1.54
CA ARG A 47 6.34 3.85 -1.04
C ARG A 47 7.24 2.71 -1.49
N ASN A 48 6.73 1.47 -1.47
CA ASN A 48 7.47 0.30 -1.94
C ASN A 48 7.76 0.40 -3.44
N LEU A 49 6.81 0.89 -4.24
CA LEU A 49 7.04 1.15 -5.67
C LEU A 49 8.10 2.22 -5.92
N LEU A 50 8.10 3.30 -5.13
CA LEU A 50 9.15 4.32 -5.22
C LEU A 50 10.53 3.76 -4.86
N ARG A 51 10.62 2.93 -3.81
CA ARG A 51 11.88 2.26 -3.44
C ARG A 51 12.33 1.24 -4.48
N ALA A 52 11.39 0.51 -5.09
CA ALA A 52 11.69 -0.40 -6.20
C ALA A 52 12.25 0.37 -7.39
N ALA A 53 11.70 1.55 -7.71
CA ALA A 53 12.23 2.42 -8.76
C ALA A 53 13.65 2.91 -8.45
N ASP A 54 13.92 3.32 -7.20
CA ASP A 54 15.28 3.73 -6.79
C ASP A 54 16.29 2.58 -6.91
N MET A 55 15.89 1.37 -6.48
CA MET A 55 16.73 0.19 -6.60
C MET A 55 16.98 -0.19 -8.06
N ALA A 56 15.96 -0.09 -8.92
CA ALA A 56 16.12 -0.33 -10.36
C ALA A 56 17.07 0.68 -11.01
N ILE A 57 16.96 1.98 -10.66
CA ILE A 57 17.88 3.01 -11.15
C ILE A 57 19.31 2.75 -10.65
N ALA A 58 19.49 2.42 -9.37
CA ALA A 58 20.80 2.14 -8.81
C ALA A 58 21.44 0.88 -9.41
N GLU A 59 20.64 -0.15 -9.66
CA GLU A 59 21.08 -1.38 -10.30
C GLU A 59 21.44 -1.16 -11.77
N ALA A 60 20.64 -0.39 -12.51
CA ALA A 60 20.98 0.00 -13.87
C ALA A 60 22.28 0.81 -13.92
N ARG A 61 22.48 1.74 -12.98
CA ARG A 61 23.76 2.48 -12.86
C ARG A 61 24.95 1.58 -12.55
N ARG A 62 24.76 0.51 -11.78
CA ARG A 62 25.82 -0.49 -11.52
C ARG A 62 26.15 -1.33 -12.75
N ARG A 63 25.13 -1.65 -13.56
CA ARG A 63 25.28 -2.46 -14.78
C ARG A 63 25.81 -1.65 -15.96
N ALA A 64 25.51 -0.36 -16.02
CA ALA A 64 26.01 0.51 -17.08
C ALA A 64 27.54 0.62 -17.01
N ALA A 65 28.20 0.40 -18.14
CA ALA A 65 29.62 0.71 -18.29
C ALA A 65 29.84 2.22 -18.13
N HIS A 66 31.08 2.64 -17.84
CA HIS A 66 31.43 4.04 -17.51
C HIS A 66 31.07 5.07 -18.59
N ASP A 67 30.72 4.61 -19.81
CA ASP A 67 30.45 5.44 -20.99
C ASP A 67 29.15 5.05 -21.72
N GLU A 68 28.34 4.15 -21.15
CA GLU A 68 27.04 3.76 -21.73
C GLU A 68 25.87 4.47 -21.04
N PRO A 69 24.82 4.86 -21.80
CA PRO A 69 23.65 5.49 -21.22
C PRO A 69 22.92 4.52 -20.28
N VAL A 70 22.54 5.01 -19.09
CA VAL A 70 21.87 4.17 -18.10
C VAL A 70 20.43 3.91 -18.52
N VAL A 71 20.14 2.73 -19.08
CA VAL A 71 18.78 2.35 -19.49
C VAL A 71 18.01 1.76 -18.30
N VAL A 72 16.88 2.37 -17.95
CA VAL A 72 16.00 1.91 -16.87
C VAL A 72 14.59 1.71 -17.41
N THR A 73 14.09 0.48 -17.36
CA THR A 73 12.75 0.17 -17.86
C THR A 73 11.70 0.07 -16.75
N VAL A 74 10.42 0.27 -17.09
CA VAL A 74 9.29 -0.03 -16.21
C VAL A 74 9.27 -1.51 -15.83
N GLY A 75 9.74 -2.39 -16.74
CA GLY A 75 9.93 -3.81 -16.48
C GLY A 75 10.90 -4.10 -15.33
N ASP A 76 12.02 -3.38 -15.27
CA ASP A 76 12.99 -3.50 -14.17
C ASP A 76 12.36 -3.13 -12.83
N VAL A 77 11.57 -2.05 -12.80
CA VAL A 77 10.85 -1.61 -11.59
C VAL A 77 9.83 -2.66 -11.14
N ILE A 78 9.07 -3.24 -12.07
CA ILE A 78 8.11 -4.32 -11.78
C ILE A 78 8.85 -5.56 -11.26
N SER A 79 9.97 -5.93 -11.86
CA SER A 79 10.78 -7.08 -11.45
C SER A 79 11.30 -6.91 -10.02
N VAL A 80 11.92 -5.76 -9.72
CA VAL A 80 12.39 -5.41 -8.37
C VAL A 80 11.21 -5.38 -7.39
N ALA A 81 10.07 -4.81 -7.76
CA ALA A 81 8.89 -4.76 -6.90
C ALA A 81 8.35 -6.17 -6.56
N ARG A 82 8.36 -7.08 -7.54
CA ARG A 82 7.93 -8.46 -7.35
C ARG A 82 8.93 -9.23 -6.49
N GLN A 83 10.23 -9.07 -6.73
CA GLN A 83 11.29 -9.80 -6.04
C GLN A 83 11.47 -9.36 -4.59
N HIS A 84 11.43 -8.04 -4.32
CA HIS A 84 11.72 -7.50 -2.98
C HIS A 84 10.49 -7.23 -2.12
N TYR A 85 9.32 -6.99 -2.73
CA TYR A 85 8.11 -6.59 -1.99
C TYR A 85 6.94 -7.57 -2.16
N GLY A 86 7.12 -8.68 -2.88
CA GLY A 86 6.10 -9.72 -3.04
C GLY A 86 4.86 -9.24 -3.79
N HIS A 87 4.95 -8.16 -4.57
CA HIS A 87 3.82 -7.65 -5.33
C HIS A 87 3.57 -8.56 -6.55
N VAL A 88 2.55 -9.43 -6.44
CA VAL A 88 2.18 -10.43 -7.47
C VAL A 88 1.72 -9.78 -8.77
N SER A 89 1.07 -8.63 -8.67
CA SER A 89 0.64 -7.81 -9.80
C SER A 89 0.89 -6.34 -9.49
N VAL A 90 1.85 -5.75 -10.18
CA VAL A 90 2.04 -4.29 -10.23
C VAL A 90 1.52 -3.83 -11.58
N GLU A 91 0.54 -2.94 -11.59
CA GLU A 91 0.08 -2.34 -12.83
C GLU A 91 1.20 -1.52 -13.47
N ARG A 92 1.39 -1.70 -14.77
CA ARG A 92 2.43 -1.02 -15.53
C ARG A 92 2.35 0.50 -15.38
N GLU A 93 1.15 1.05 -15.33
CA GLU A 93 0.92 2.49 -15.13
C GLU A 93 1.43 2.98 -13.76
N GLN A 94 1.21 2.21 -12.70
CA GLN A 94 1.68 2.58 -11.35
C GLN A 94 3.21 2.51 -11.26
N ALA A 95 3.82 1.50 -11.88
CA ALA A 95 5.27 1.39 -11.99
C ALA A 95 5.86 2.52 -12.84
N ALA A 96 5.24 2.85 -13.97
CA ALA A 96 5.65 3.97 -14.82
C ALA A 96 5.55 5.31 -14.08
N ALA A 97 4.45 5.57 -13.37
CA ALA A 97 4.29 6.80 -12.59
C ALA A 97 5.34 6.92 -11.46
N ALA A 98 5.65 5.81 -10.78
CA ALA A 98 6.71 5.78 -9.77
C ALA A 98 8.10 6.05 -10.39
N LEU A 99 8.37 5.45 -11.55
CA LEU A 99 9.62 5.65 -12.28
C LEU A 99 9.75 7.10 -12.78
N ARG A 100 8.70 7.69 -13.37
CA ARG A 100 8.67 9.11 -13.79
C ARG A 100 9.00 10.04 -12.63
N ARG A 101 8.36 9.87 -11.47
CA ARG A 101 8.62 10.69 -10.27
C ARG A 101 10.08 10.62 -9.83
N ARG A 102 10.66 9.42 -9.80
CA ARG A 102 12.06 9.26 -9.37
C ARG A 102 13.05 9.72 -10.41
N TYR A 103 12.75 9.50 -11.68
CA TYR A 103 13.54 9.98 -12.81
C TYR A 103 13.67 11.52 -12.79
N GLU A 104 12.56 12.23 -12.55
CA GLU A 104 12.54 13.68 -12.38
C GLU A 104 13.30 14.12 -11.12
N ALA A 105 13.05 13.47 -9.98
CA ALA A 105 13.68 13.83 -8.70
C ALA A 105 15.19 13.59 -8.68
N ALA A 106 15.67 12.54 -9.34
CA ALA A 106 17.09 12.17 -9.39
C ALA A 106 17.89 12.95 -10.45
N ARG A 107 17.27 13.87 -11.19
CA ARG A 107 17.89 14.55 -12.35
C ARG A 107 18.53 13.58 -13.36
N CYS A 108 18.04 12.33 -13.42
CA CYS A 108 18.56 11.28 -14.30
C CYS A 108 18.36 11.61 -15.80
N ARG A 109 17.68 12.72 -16.13
CA ARG A 109 17.44 13.19 -17.49
C ARG A 109 18.70 13.48 -18.29
N ALA A 110 19.85 13.68 -17.62
CA ALA A 110 21.14 13.92 -18.28
C ALA A 110 21.87 12.61 -18.67
N ASP A 111 21.73 11.54 -17.87
CA ASP A 111 22.59 10.35 -17.95
C ASP A 111 21.81 9.03 -18.15
N CYS A 112 20.48 9.08 -18.13
CA CYS A 112 19.62 7.90 -18.06
C CYS A 112 18.52 7.96 -19.12
N VAL A 113 18.17 6.81 -19.71
CA VAL A 113 17.08 6.65 -20.67
C VAL A 113 16.00 5.77 -20.05
N THR A 114 14.72 6.09 -20.28
CA THR A 114 13.60 5.33 -19.71
C THR A 114 12.43 5.17 -20.68
N ASP A 115 11.78 4.01 -20.64
CA ASP A 115 10.54 3.71 -21.37
C ASP A 115 9.28 4.19 -20.63
N ALA A 116 9.44 4.83 -19.47
CA ALA A 116 8.30 5.22 -18.63
C ALA A 116 7.35 6.22 -19.31
N PHE A 117 7.76 6.91 -20.37
CA PHE A 117 6.95 7.90 -21.10
C PHE A 117 6.36 7.36 -22.41
N ASN A 118 6.66 6.11 -22.77
CA ASN A 118 6.13 5.41 -23.93
C ASN A 118 4.88 4.61 -23.53
#